data_AF-A0A329ELK2-F1
#
_entry.id   AF-A0A329ELK2-F1
#
_cell.length_a   1.000
_cell.length_b   1.000
_cell.length_c   1.000
_cell.angle_alpha   90.00
_cell.angle_beta   90.00
_cell.angle_gamma   90.00
#
_symmetry.space_group_name_H-M   'P 1'
#
loop_
_entity.id
_entity.type
_entity.pdbx_description
1 polymer ?
#
loop_
_entity_poly.entity_id
_entity_poly.type
_entity_poly.pdbx_seq_one_letter_code
_entity_poly.pdbx_strand_id
1 'polypeptide(L)'
;MEISEFIKLHLIEKGVPRDLTKPHIDIFSRWFANSSKPLVFQSPIKTFFKQMPLYSLTWGSLMWFTSWSNSPEEWITYIVSSLLFGAILGLYHPCRIHMAHKKLGAISWEEWCSSNYGFTHPD
;
A
#
# COMPACT_ATOMS: atom_id res chain seq x y z
N MET A 1 -24.64 6.27 -12.61
CA MET A 1 -23.45 6.22 -11.74
C MET A 1 -22.84 4.85 -11.93
N GLU A 2 -21.54 4.77 -12.22
CA GLU A 2 -20.87 3.46 -12.30
C GLU A 2 -20.77 2.82 -10.92
N ILE A 3 -20.88 1.49 -10.85
CA ILE A 3 -20.80 0.72 -9.59
C ILE A 3 -19.51 1.03 -8.83
N SER A 4 -18.40 1.25 -9.55
CA SER A 4 -17.09 1.58 -8.97
C SER A 4 -17.07 2.93 -8.24
N GLU A 5 -17.79 3.93 -8.74
CA GLU A 5 -17.92 5.24 -8.09
C GLU A 5 -18.81 5.18 -6.85
N PHE A 6 -19.91 4.43 -6.95
CA PHE A 6 -20.81 4.21 -5.83
C PHE A 6 -20.09 3.53 -4.66
N ILE A 7 -19.32 2.47 -4.92
CA ILE A 7 -18.52 1.78 -3.91
C ILE A 7 -17.48 2.72 -3.28
N LYS A 8 -16.80 3.56 -4.08
CA LYS A 8 -15.84 4.54 -3.55
C LYS A 8 -16.51 5.51 -2.59
N LEU A 9 -17.67 6.04 -2.96
CA LEU A 9 -18.44 6.97 -2.11
C LEU A 9 -18.87 6.29 -0.81
N HIS A 10 -19.38 5.05 -0.88
CA HIS A 10 -19.77 4.29 0.31
C HIS A 10 -18.56 4.02 1.24
N LEU A 11 -17.39 3.66 0.69
CA LEU A 11 -16.18 3.48 1.50
C LEU A 11 -15.74 4.80 2.18
N ILE A 12 -15.84 5.93 1.48
CA ILE A 12 -15.54 7.25 2.05
C ILE A 12 -16.51 7.59 3.18
N GLU A 13 -17.81 7.31 3.00
CA GLU A 13 -18.83 7.51 4.02
C GLU A 13 -18.58 6.66 5.28
N LYS A 14 -18.05 5.44 5.11
CA LYS A 14 -17.59 4.58 6.21
C LYS A 14 -16.27 5.03 6.85
N GLY A 15 -15.69 6.14 6.38
CA GLY A 15 -14.49 6.74 6.96
C GLY A 15 -13.17 6.17 6.43
N VAL A 16 -13.19 5.52 5.26
CA VAL A 16 -11.98 5.10 4.56
C VAL A 16 -11.37 6.31 3.84
N PRO A 17 -10.07 6.60 4.04
CA PRO A 17 -9.38 7.66 3.31
C PRO A 17 -9.50 7.50 1.79
N ARG A 18 -9.72 8.60 1.06
CA ARG A 18 -9.88 8.63 -0.41
C ARG A 18 -8.73 7.96 -1.17
N ASP A 19 -7.53 7.97 -0.62
CA ASP A 19 -6.35 7.36 -1.24
C ASP A 19 -6.44 5.83 -1.26
N LEU A 20 -7.10 5.24 -0.24
CA LEU A 20 -7.26 3.79 -0.10
C LEU A 20 -8.48 3.25 -0.87
N THR A 21 -9.38 4.13 -1.34
CA THR A 21 -10.55 3.74 -2.13
C THR A 21 -10.26 3.63 -3.62
N LYS A 22 -9.10 4.13 -4.06
CA LYS A 22 -8.64 3.98 -5.44
C LYS A 22 -7.89 2.65 -5.61
N PRO A 23 -8.02 1.97 -6.75
CA PRO A 23 -7.08 0.90 -7.10
C PRO A 23 -5.68 1.50 -7.21
N HIS A 24 -4.68 0.82 -6.66
CA HIS A 24 -3.29 1.28 -6.72
C HIS A 24 -2.83 1.30 -8.16
N ILE A 25 -2.56 2.49 -8.70
CA ILE A 25 -1.84 2.64 -9.96
C ILE A 25 -0.37 2.37 -9.64
N ASP A 26 -0.03 1.09 -9.50
CA ASP A 26 1.34 0.66 -9.30
C ASP A 26 2.11 0.95 -10.60
N ILE A 27 3.30 1.54 -10.53
CA ILE A 27 4.17 1.65 -11.71
C ILE A 27 4.53 0.24 -12.22
N PHE A 28 4.45 -0.74 -11.32
CA PHE A 28 4.54 -2.18 -11.58
C PHE A 28 3.20 -2.86 -11.89
N SER A 29 2.09 -2.12 -12.06
CA SER A 29 0.76 -2.70 -12.36
C SER A 29 0.72 -3.44 -13.69
N ARG A 30 1.64 -3.08 -14.60
CA ARG A 30 1.89 -3.78 -15.85
C ARG A 30 2.50 -5.18 -15.65
N TRP A 31 3.14 -5.44 -14.51
CA TRP A 31 3.76 -6.72 -14.16
C TRP A 31 2.98 -7.51 -13.11
N PHE A 32 2.31 -6.84 -12.17
CA PHE A 32 1.49 -7.48 -11.16
C PHE A 32 0.02 -7.11 -11.36
N ALA A 33 -0.70 -8.04 -11.99
CA ALA A 33 -2.15 -8.13 -12.16
C ALA A 33 -2.96 -6.88 -11.82
N ASN A 34 -3.52 -6.29 -12.88
CA ASN A 34 -4.54 -5.25 -12.87
C ASN A 34 -5.70 -5.67 -11.96
N SER A 35 -5.70 -5.20 -10.72
CA SER A 35 -6.77 -5.49 -9.77
C SER A 35 -7.65 -4.26 -9.67
N SER A 36 -8.87 -4.37 -10.17
CA SER A 36 -9.96 -3.41 -9.94
C SER A 36 -10.31 -3.23 -8.45
N LYS A 37 -9.73 -4.07 -7.58
CA LYS A 37 -9.96 -4.08 -6.13
C LYS A 37 -9.34 -2.84 -5.46
N PRO A 38 -10.11 -2.13 -4.62
CA PRO A 38 -9.60 -1.00 -3.85
C PRO A 38 -8.43 -1.39 -2.95
N LEU A 39 -7.49 -0.47 -2.76
CA LEU A 39 -6.31 -0.63 -1.91
C LEU A 39 -6.64 -1.07 -0.48
N VAL A 40 -7.77 -0.61 0.05
CA VAL A 40 -8.22 -1.00 1.38
C VAL A 40 -8.44 -2.51 1.52
N PHE A 41 -8.66 -3.26 0.44
CA PHE A 41 -8.84 -4.72 0.50
C PHE A 41 -7.60 -5.51 0.09
N GLN A 42 -6.50 -4.84 -0.23
CA GLN A 42 -5.23 -5.51 -0.48
C GLN A 42 -4.59 -5.96 0.84
N SER A 43 -3.84 -7.06 0.80
CA SER A 43 -3.12 -7.55 1.98
C SER A 43 -2.11 -6.49 2.46
N PRO A 44 -2.20 -6.03 3.73
CA PRO A 44 -1.25 -5.07 4.30
C PRO A 44 0.19 -5.59 4.22
N ILE A 45 0.39 -6.88 4.47
CA ILE A 45 1.70 -7.54 4.44
C ILE A 45 2.28 -7.53 3.02
N LYS A 46 1.47 -7.84 2.01
CA LYS A 46 1.90 -7.80 0.60
C LYS A 46 2.28 -6.38 0.18
N THR A 47 1.55 -5.38 0.66
CA THR A 47 1.85 -3.97 0.39
C THR A 47 3.16 -3.55 1.05
N PHE A 48 3.42 -4.00 2.28
CA PHE A 48 4.68 -3.76 2.99
C PHE A 48 5.89 -4.30 2.22
N PHE A 49 5.86 -5.59 1.84
CA PHE A 49 6.99 -6.21 1.14
C PHE A 49 7.24 -5.65 -0.26
N LYS A 50 6.23 -5.06 -0.91
CA LYS A 50 6.41 -4.34 -2.16
C LYS A 50 7.08 -2.97 -1.96
N GLN A 51 6.61 -2.22 -0.97
CA GLN A 51 6.99 -0.83 -0.77
C GLN A 51 8.33 -0.69 -0.03
N MET A 52 8.63 -1.58 0.91
CA MET A 52 9.85 -1.52 1.72
C MET A 52 11.14 -1.54 0.86
N PRO A 53 11.34 -2.48 -0.08
CA PRO A 53 12.55 -2.49 -0.92
C PRO A 53 12.65 -1.24 -1.79
N LEU A 54 11.52 -0.73 -2.30
CA LEU A 54 11.50 0.48 -3.13
C LEU A 54 11.99 1.70 -2.33
N TYR A 55 11.47 1.91 -1.13
CA TYR A 55 11.89 3.02 -0.27
C TYR A 55 13.31 2.85 0.26
N SER A 56 13.72 1.63 0.64
CA SER A 56 15.10 1.35 1.04
C SER A 56 16.08 1.64 -0.10
N LEU A 57 15.82 1.15 -1.32
CA LEU A 57 16.67 1.40 -2.47
C LEU A 57 16.71 2.87 -2.86
N THR A 58 15.57 3.57 -2.80
CA THR A 58 15.51 5.01 -3.12
C THR A 58 16.36 5.81 -2.14
N TRP A 59 16.22 5.55 -0.85
CA TRP A 59 17.02 6.22 0.18
C TRP A 59 18.50 5.84 0.13
N GLY A 60 18.80 4.55 -0.07
CA GLY A 60 20.16 4.06 -0.22
C GLY A 60 20.86 4.67 -1.43
N SER A 61 20.15 4.80 -2.56
CA SER A 61 20.65 5.47 -3.76
C SER A 61 20.90 6.96 -3.52
N LEU A 62 19.98 7.65 -2.83
CA LEU A 62 20.17 9.06 -2.49
C LEU A 62 21.41 9.26 -1.61
N MET A 63 21.53 8.46 -0.54
CA MET A 63 22.70 8.48 0.35
C MET A 63 24.00 8.14 -0.41
N TRP A 64 23.92 7.24 -1.39
CA TRP A 64 25.04 6.91 -2.27
C TRP A 64 25.55 8.14 -3.03
N PHE A 65 24.63 8.90 -3.64
CA PHE A 65 24.99 10.09 -4.41
C PHE A 65 25.48 11.26 -3.55
N THR A 66 25.03 11.40 -2.30
CA THR A 66 25.36 12.58 -1.47
C THR A 66 26.58 12.39 -0.58
N SER A 67 26.73 11.23 0.05
CA SER A 67 27.66 11.07 1.18
C SER A 67 28.49 9.80 1.14
N TRP A 68 27.91 8.67 0.68
CA TRP A 68 28.60 7.37 0.71
C TRP A 68 29.89 7.37 -0.13
N SER A 69 29.89 8.08 -1.26
CA SER A 69 31.08 8.21 -2.13
C SER A 69 32.35 8.66 -1.40
N ASN A 70 32.22 9.38 -0.28
CA ASN A 70 33.34 10.02 0.39
C ASN A 70 33.81 9.29 1.67
N SER A 71 33.00 8.36 2.21
CA SER A 71 33.26 7.71 3.50
C SER A 71 32.84 6.22 3.48
N PRO A 72 33.60 5.34 2.80
CA PRO A 72 33.28 3.91 2.69
C PRO A 72 33.36 3.16 4.02
N GLU A 73 34.01 3.72 5.04
CA GLU A 73 34.20 3.12 6.36
C GLU A 73 32.88 2.95 7.14
N GLU A 74 31.85 3.75 6.81
CA GLU A 74 30.56 3.75 7.50
C GLU A 74 29.46 2.94 6.76
N TRP A 75 29.86 2.06 5.82
CA TRP A 75 28.93 1.32 4.97
C TRP A 75 27.84 0.55 5.74
N ILE A 76 28.16 -0.01 6.91
CA ILE A 76 27.18 -0.71 7.77
C ILE A 76 26.09 0.24 8.25
N THR A 77 26.47 1.44 8.73
CA THR A 77 25.53 2.45 9.21
C THR A 77 24.58 2.89 8.10
N TYR A 78 25.10 3.04 6.88
CA TYR A 78 24.27 3.42 5.74
C TYR A 78 23.29 2.32 5.33
N ILE A 79 23.72 1.04 5.28
CA ILE A 79 22.81 -0.09 5.02
C ILE A 79 21.70 -0.15 6.07
N VAL A 80 22.07 -0.08 7.35
CA VAL A 80 21.09 -0.14 8.45
C VAL A 80 20.12 1.04 8.36
N SER A 81 20.59 2.25 8.09
CA SER A 81 19.73 3.43 7.93
C SER A 81 18.75 3.30 6.76
N SER A 82 19.19 2.75 5.63
CA SER A 82 18.36 2.52 4.44
C SER A 82 17.29 1.46 4.68
N LEU A 83 17.64 0.37 5.37
CA LEU A 83 16.67 -0.65 5.76
C LEU A 83 15.63 -0.09 6.75
N LEU A 84 16.07 0.64 7.77
CA LEU A 84 15.17 1.27 8.74
C LEU A 84 14.24 2.29 8.07
N PHE A 85 14.78 3.12 7.19
CA PHE A 85 14.00 4.12 6.46
C PHE A 85 12.91 3.46 5.59
N GLY A 86 13.28 2.43 4.82
CA GLY A 86 12.33 1.68 4.02
C GLY A 86 11.31 0.90 4.85
N ALA A 87 11.68 0.39 6.03
CA ALA A 87 10.75 -0.26 6.95
C ALA A 87 9.73 0.74 7.52
N ILE A 88 10.17 1.91 7.99
CA ILE A 88 9.29 2.93 8.58
C ILE A 88 8.29 3.45 7.53
N LEU A 89 8.76 3.83 6.34
CA LEU A 89 7.88 4.30 5.27
C LEU A 89 7.05 3.18 4.67
N GLY A 90 7.61 1.98 4.56
CA GLY A 90 6.91 0.78 4.09
C GLY A 90 5.71 0.42 4.97
N LEU A 91 5.79 0.67 6.29
CA LEU A 91 4.69 0.43 7.24
C LEU A 91 3.55 1.44 7.15
N TYR A 92 3.76 2.62 6.58
CA TYR A 92 2.76 3.70 6.52
C TYR A 92 1.44 3.25 5.86
N HIS A 93 1.51 2.65 4.67
CA HIS A 93 0.33 2.17 3.94
C HIS A 93 -0.36 0.97 4.63
N PRO A 94 0.36 -0.10 5.01
CA PRO A 94 -0.18 -1.22 5.77
C PRO A 94 -0.91 -0.80 7.05
N CYS A 95 -0.35 0.11 7.84
CA CYS A 95 -1.01 0.60 9.06
C CYS A 95 -2.34 1.27 8.75
N ARG A 96 -2.39 2.13 7.72
CA ARG A 96 -3.65 2.78 7.31
C ARG A 96 -4.68 1.78 6.79
N ILE A 97 -4.26 0.76 6.05
CA ILE A 97 -5.13 -0.34 5.60
C ILE A 97 -5.66 -1.13 6.80
N HIS A 98 -4.79 -1.49 7.75
CA HIS A 98 -5.19 -2.22 8.96
C HIS A 98 -6.19 -1.43 9.82
N MET A 99 -5.98 -0.12 9.99
CA MET A 99 -6.93 0.75 10.68
C MET A 99 -8.28 0.82 9.95
N ALA A 100 -8.27 0.84 8.61
CA ALA A 100 -9.49 0.83 7.81
C ALA A 100 -10.22 -0.53 7.89
N HIS A 101 -9.50 -1.65 7.88
CA HIS A 101 -10.06 -2.99 8.14
C HIS A 101 -10.76 -3.05 9.48
N LYS A 102 -10.11 -2.55 10.54
CA LYS A 102 -10.67 -2.51 11.89
C LYS A 102 -11.98 -1.71 11.96
N LYS A 103 -12.12 -0.66 11.13
CA LYS A 103 -13.36 0.14 11.03
C LYS A 103 -14.46 -0.54 10.21
N LEU A 104 -14.08 -1.29 9.18
CA LEU A 104 -15.03 -1.92 8.24
C LEU A 104 -15.58 -3.26 8.74
N GLY A 105 -14.89 -3.95 9.64
CA GLY A 105 -15.39 -5.17 10.30
C GLY A 105 -15.41 -6.45 9.45
N ALA A 106 -14.94 -6.42 8.19
CA ALA A 106 -14.85 -7.58 7.30
C ALA A 106 -13.50 -7.61 6.55
N ILE A 107 -13.01 -8.83 6.25
CA ILE A 107 -11.58 -9.16 6.06
C ILE A 107 -11.21 -9.34 4.58
N SER A 108 -12.19 -9.44 3.69
CA SER A 108 -11.97 -9.58 2.24
C SER A 108 -12.93 -8.73 1.41
N TRP A 109 -12.52 -8.41 0.17
CA TRP A 109 -13.32 -7.67 -0.78
C TRP A 109 -14.63 -8.42 -1.09
N GLU A 110 -14.54 -9.73 -1.24
CA GLU A 110 -15.66 -10.62 -1.58
C GLU A 110 -16.71 -10.67 -0.46
N GLU A 111 -16.28 -10.78 0.80
CA GLU A 111 -17.18 -10.74 1.96
C GLU A 111 -17.87 -9.38 2.07
N TRP A 112 -17.13 -8.29 1.85
CA TRP A 112 -17.68 -6.95 1.94
C TRP A 112 -18.70 -6.67 0.82
N CYS A 113 -18.42 -7.10 -0.42
CA CYS A 113 -19.35 -6.98 -1.53
C CYS A 113 -20.61 -7.84 -1.33
N SER A 114 -20.45 -9.08 -0.87
CA SER A 114 -21.57 -9.98 -0.57
C SER A 114 -22.48 -9.38 0.52
N SER A 115 -21.90 -8.85 1.61
CA SER A 115 -22.66 -8.31 2.72
C SER A 115 -23.39 -6.99 2.42
N ASN A 116 -22.87 -6.15 1.52
CA ASN A 116 -23.46 -4.84 1.25
C ASN A 116 -24.32 -4.81 -0.01
N TYR A 117 -24.05 -5.69 -0.97
CA TYR A 117 -24.68 -5.62 -2.29
C TYR A 117 -25.17 -6.97 -2.85
N GLY A 118 -24.88 -8.09 -2.18
CA GLY A 118 -25.38 -9.41 -2.58
C GLY A 118 -24.68 -10.03 -3.81
N PHE A 119 -23.53 -9.49 -4.22
CA PHE A 119 -22.72 -10.05 -5.31
C PHE A 119 -21.27 -10.32 -4.88
N THR A 120 -20.69 -11.40 -5.41
CA THR A 120 -19.33 -11.90 -5.07
C THR A 120 -18.25 -11.40 -6.04
N HIS A 121 -18.62 -10.93 -7.22
CA HIS A 121 -17.71 -10.39 -8.24
C HIS A 121 -18.28 -9.10 -8.84
N PRO A 122 -17.84 -7.92 -8.38
CA PRO A 122 -18.10 -6.66 -9.08
C PRO A 122 -17.08 -6.54 -10.21
N ASP A 123 -17.34 -7.26 -11.30
CA ASP A 123 -16.66 -7.04 -12.58
C ASP A 123 -17.46 -6.02 -13.41
#